data_AF-A0A9D1B2D0-F1
#
_entry.id   AF-A0A9D1B2D0-F1
#
_cell.length_a   1.000
_cell.length_b   1.000
_cell.length_c   1.000
_cell.angle_alpha   90.00
_cell.angle_beta   90.00
_cell.angle_gamma   90.00
#
_symmetry.space_group_name_H-M   'P 1'
#
loop_
_entity.id
_entity.type
_entity.pdbx_description
1 polymer ?
#
loop_
_entity_poly.entity_id
_entity_poly.type
_entity_poly.pdbx_seq_one_letter_code
_entity_poly.pdbx_strand_id
1 'polypeptide(L)'
;TDVWASMGQEDEQRARERVFAPYQVNAALMMLADKDALFMHCLPAHRGEEVTADVIDGPQSVVWDEAENRLHAQKALLEFLLHQP
;
A
#
# COMPACT_ATOMS: atom_id res chain seq x y z
N THR A 1 -0.66 -2.87 2.64
CA THR A 1 0.76 -3.25 2.84
C THR A 1 1.62 -2.08 2.38
N ASP A 2 2.93 -2.13 2.58
CA ASP A 2 3.90 -1.14 2.08
C ASP A 2 5.23 -1.84 1.75
N VAL A 3 6.13 -1.12 1.08
CA VAL A 3 7.47 -1.57 0.71
C VAL A 3 8.24 -2.12 1.92
N TRP A 4 9.01 -3.19 1.71
CA TRP A 4 9.71 -3.87 2.80
C TRP A 4 10.89 -3.09 3.38
N ALA A 5 11.58 -2.30 2.55
CA ALA A 5 12.59 -1.33 2.98
C ALA A 5 12.08 0.09 2.73
N SER A 6 11.95 0.86 3.79
CA SER A 6 11.53 2.26 3.69
C SER A 6 12.68 3.15 3.18
N MET A 7 12.36 4.39 2.80
CA MET A 7 13.38 5.39 2.44
C MET A 7 14.42 5.53 3.56
N GLY A 8 15.70 5.46 3.19
CA GLY A 8 16.83 5.47 4.13
C GLY A 8 17.24 4.08 4.65
N GLN A 9 16.62 3.00 4.16
CA GLN A 9 16.96 1.61 4.51
C GLN A 9 17.36 0.78 3.27
N GLU A 10 17.80 1.43 2.20
CA GLU A 10 18.07 0.81 0.90
C GLU A 10 19.15 -0.29 0.99
N ASP A 11 20.15 -0.11 1.85
CA ASP A 11 21.22 -1.10 2.08
C ASP A 11 20.70 -2.41 2.70
N GLU A 12 19.54 -2.37 3.37
CA GLU A 12 18.93 -3.53 4.02
C GLU A 12 18.00 -4.33 3.09
N GLN A 13 17.71 -3.82 1.89
CA GLN A 13 16.71 -4.35 0.95
C GLN A 13 16.79 -5.87 0.79
N ARG A 14 17.95 -6.40 0.39
CA ARG A 14 18.15 -7.85 0.14
C ARG A 14 17.99 -8.72 1.39
N ALA A 15 18.35 -8.20 2.56
CA ALA A 15 18.17 -8.92 3.80
C ALA A 15 16.68 -8.98 4.16
N ARG A 16 15.98 -7.85 3.98
CA ARG A 16 14.56 -7.69 4.27
C ARG A 16 13.68 -8.48 3.31
N GLU A 17 14.00 -8.54 2.02
CA GLU A 17 13.32 -9.41 1.04
C GLU A 17 13.23 -10.87 1.52
N ARG A 18 14.33 -11.41 2.07
CA ARG A 18 14.34 -12.81 2.58
C ARG A 18 13.49 -12.97 3.83
N VAL A 19 13.51 -11.98 4.73
CA VAL A 19 12.76 -12.01 5.98
C VAL A 19 11.27 -11.80 5.75
N PHE A 20 10.91 -10.92 4.81
CA PHE A 20 9.53 -10.51 4.55
C PHE A 20 8.86 -11.27 3.41
N ALA A 21 9.58 -12.13 2.66
CA ALA A 21 8.97 -12.99 1.64
C ALA A 21 7.70 -13.73 2.12
N PRO A 22 7.61 -14.28 3.37
CA PRO A 22 6.38 -14.91 3.86
C PRO A 22 5.19 -13.95 4.06
N TYR A 23 5.41 -12.64 4.02
CA TYR A 23 4.43 -11.58 4.23
C TYR A 23 3.95 -10.92 2.93
N GLN A 24 4.38 -11.41 1.76
CA GLN A 24 3.89 -10.93 0.47
C GLN A 24 2.37 -11.03 0.40
N VAL A 25 1.72 -9.92 0.05
CA VAL A 25 0.28 -9.94 -0.25
C VAL A 25 0.07 -10.51 -1.64
N ASN A 26 -0.51 -11.70 -1.70
CA ASN A 26 -0.80 -12.43 -2.93
C ASN A 26 -2.26 -12.93 -2.93
N ALA A 27 -2.72 -13.47 -4.06
CA ALA A 27 -4.09 -13.95 -4.19
C ALA A 27 -4.47 -14.99 -3.14
N ALA A 28 -3.56 -15.91 -2.78
CA ALA A 28 -3.83 -16.93 -1.77
C ALA A 28 -4.06 -16.31 -0.38
N LEU A 29 -3.31 -15.28 -0.01
CA LEU A 29 -3.52 -14.53 1.22
C LEU A 29 -4.84 -13.74 1.18
N MET A 30 -5.13 -13.07 0.06
CA MET A 30 -6.38 -12.31 -0.12
C MET A 30 -7.62 -13.21 -0.04
N MET A 31 -7.55 -14.47 -0.47
CA MET A 31 -8.64 -15.44 -0.34
C MET A 31 -8.99 -15.79 1.12
N LEU A 32 -8.09 -15.52 2.07
CA LEU A 32 -8.37 -15.72 3.50
C LEU A 32 -9.08 -14.53 4.13
N ALA A 33 -9.09 -13.37 3.46
CA ALA A 33 -9.78 -12.18 3.92
C ALA A 33 -11.30 -12.27 3.66
N ASP A 34 -12.04 -11.28 4.16
CA ASP A 34 -13.45 -11.14 3.79
C ASP A 34 -13.60 -10.98 2.27
N LYS A 35 -14.71 -11.49 1.71
CA LYS A 35 -15.00 -11.43 0.26
C LYS A 35 -15.07 -9.99 -0.27
N ASP A 36 -15.42 -9.02 0.58
CA ASP A 36 -15.53 -7.61 0.24
C ASP A 36 -14.29 -6.81 0.70
N ALA A 37 -13.21 -7.50 1.11
CA ALA A 37 -11.96 -6.86 1.49
C ALA A 37 -11.34 -6.12 0.30
N LEU A 38 -10.81 -4.92 0.58
CA LEU A 38 -10.09 -4.09 -0.38
C LEU A 38 -8.59 -4.20 -0.14
N PHE A 39 -7.82 -4.20 -1.23
CA PHE A 39 -6.38 -4.06 -1.19
C PHE A 39 -5.98 -2.58 -1.31
N MET A 40 -5.13 -2.15 -0.38
CA MET A 40 -4.60 -0.78 -0.26
C MET A 40 -3.06 -0.79 -0.15
N HIS A 41 -2.43 0.22 -0.73
CA HIS A 41 -0.99 0.46 -0.76
C HIS A 41 -0.70 1.94 -1.01
N CYS A 42 0.14 2.55 -0.16
CA CYS A 42 0.41 4.00 -0.20
C CYS A 42 1.21 4.49 -1.43
N LEU A 43 1.95 3.57 -2.06
CA LEU A 43 2.81 3.76 -3.24
C LEU A 43 4.11 4.55 -2.94
N PRO A 44 5.19 4.33 -3.73
CA PRO A 44 5.34 3.37 -4.83
C PRO A 44 5.33 1.91 -4.34
N ALA A 45 4.99 0.96 -5.23
CA ALA A 45 4.94 -0.46 -4.94
C ALA A 45 5.93 -1.25 -5.83
N HIS A 46 6.59 -2.25 -5.27
CA HIS A 46 7.44 -3.23 -5.94
C HIS A 46 6.64 -4.52 -6.22
N ARG A 47 6.08 -4.60 -7.44
CA ARG A 47 5.38 -5.81 -7.89
C ARG A 47 6.33 -7.02 -7.84
N GLY A 48 5.91 -8.07 -7.15
CA GLY A 48 6.69 -9.29 -6.93
C GLY A 48 7.47 -9.31 -5.61
N GLU A 49 7.48 -8.20 -4.86
CA GLU A 49 8.01 -8.11 -3.49
C GLU A 49 6.85 -8.06 -2.50
N GLU A 50 6.46 -6.89 -1.99
CA GLU A 50 5.42 -6.78 -0.95
C GLU A 50 4.01 -7.15 -1.45
N VAL A 51 3.79 -7.09 -2.76
CA VAL A 51 2.52 -7.41 -3.41
C VAL A 51 2.73 -8.04 -4.78
N THR A 52 1.89 -9.01 -5.15
CA THR A 52 1.89 -9.58 -6.51
C THR A 52 1.10 -8.70 -7.49
N ALA A 53 1.45 -8.77 -8.78
CA ALA A 53 0.82 -7.94 -9.82
C ALA A 53 -0.70 -8.17 -9.94
N ASP A 54 -1.14 -9.42 -9.80
CA ASP A 54 -2.55 -9.81 -9.85
C ASP A 54 -3.40 -9.27 -8.68
N VAL A 55 -2.77 -8.96 -7.53
CA VAL A 55 -3.46 -8.31 -6.42
C VAL A 55 -3.56 -6.81 -6.64
N ILE A 56 -2.43 -6.13 -6.90
CA ILE A 56 -2.42 -4.66 -7.03
C ILE A 56 -3.16 -4.16 -8.27
N ASP A 57 -3.14 -4.92 -9.37
CA ASP A 57 -3.86 -4.60 -10.60
C ASP A 57 -5.22 -5.33 -10.68
N GLY A 58 -5.60 -6.06 -9.63
CA GLY A 58 -6.81 -6.87 -9.55
C GLY A 58 -8.06 -6.11 -9.12
N PRO A 59 -9.23 -6.77 -9.14
CA PRO A 59 -10.53 -6.12 -8.93
C PRO A 59 -10.80 -5.66 -7.50
N GLN A 60 -10.08 -6.19 -6.50
CA GLN A 60 -10.18 -5.76 -5.10
C GLN A 60 -9.25 -4.58 -4.77
N SER A 61 -8.40 -4.17 -5.72
CA SER A 61 -7.44 -3.09 -5.51
C SER A 61 -8.10 -1.73 -5.66
N VAL A 62 -7.86 -0.85 -4.69
CA VAL A 62 -8.31 0.55 -4.71
C VAL A 62 -7.14 1.53 -4.59
N VAL A 63 -5.92 1.08 -4.94
CA VAL A 63 -4.69 1.87 -4.77
C VAL A 63 -4.70 3.22 -5.50
N TRP A 64 -5.43 3.32 -6.61
CA TRP A 64 -5.56 4.57 -7.37
C TRP A 64 -6.52 5.54 -6.70
N ASP A 65 -7.66 5.06 -6.19
CA ASP A 65 -8.60 5.87 -5.43
C ASP A 65 -7.96 6.33 -4.11
N GLU A 66 -7.20 5.44 -3.45
CA GLU A 66 -6.40 5.77 -2.25
C GLU A 66 -5.41 6.91 -2.55
N ALA A 67 -4.69 6.82 -3.68
CA ALA A 67 -3.75 7.84 -4.10
C ALA A 67 -4.43 9.17 -4.44
N GLU A 68 -5.55 9.16 -5.19
CA GLU A 68 -6.32 10.35 -5.54
C GLU A 68 -6.88 11.04 -4.29
N ASN A 69 -7.40 10.25 -3.34
CA ASN A 69 -8.02 10.77 -2.12
C ASN A 69 -7.06 11.56 -1.23
N ARG A 70 -5.74 11.43 -1.41
CA ARG A 70 -4.74 12.31 -0.78
C ARG A 70 -5.03 13.78 -1.07
N LEU A 71 -5.40 14.14 -2.30
CA LEU A 71 -5.73 15.51 -2.67
C LEU A 71 -6.90 16.05 -1.85
N HIS A 72 -7.98 15.28 -1.77
CA HIS A 72 -9.21 15.70 -1.10
C HIS A 72 -9.01 15.79 0.42
N ALA A 73 -8.38 14.77 1.02
CA ALA A 73 -8.08 14.76 2.44
C ALA A 73 -7.17 15.93 2.84
N GLN A 74 -6.13 16.21 2.05
CA GLN A 74 -5.21 17.30 2.34
C GLN A 74 -5.85 18.69 2.14
N LYS A 75 -6.73 18.87 1.14
CA LYS A 75 -7.52 20.11 1.01
C LYS A 75 -8.38 20.38 2.25
N ALA A 76 -9.08 19.35 2.73
CA ALA A 76 -9.90 19.47 3.93
C ALA A 76 -9.05 19.77 5.18
N LEU A 77 -7.90 19.11 5.31
CA LEU A 77 -6.96 19.38 6.41
C LEU A 77 -6.43 20.81 6.39
N LEU A 78 -6.06 21.33 5.21
CA LEU A 78 -5.60 22.72 5.07
C LEU A 78 -6.70 23.72 5.42
N GLU A 79 -7.93 23.50 4.95
CA GLU A 79 -9.07 24.36 5.29
C GLU A 79 -9.29 24.38 6.80
N PHE A 80 -9.27 23.22 7.44
CA PHE A 80 -9.41 23.09 8.89
C PHE A 80 -8.30 23.81 9.65
N LEU A 81 -7.03 23.64 9.26
CA LEU A 81 -5.89 24.25 9.96
C LEU A 81 -5.82 25.78 9.78
N LEU A 82 -6.25 26.31 8.64
CA LEU A 82 -6.21 27.76 8.35
C LEU A 82 -7.36 28.54 9.01
N HIS A 83 -8.48 27.87 9.32
CA HIS A 83 -9.67 28.51 9.87
C HIS A 83 -9.99 28.06 11.31
N GLN A 84 -9.08 27.36 11.97
CA GLN A 84 -9.18 27.12 13.41
C GLN A 84 -9.02 28.43 14.19
N PRO A 85 -9.92 28.74 15.15
CA PRO A 85 -9.79 29.89 16.04
C PRO A 85 -8.61 29.77 17.01
#